data_AF-A0A2E6IVW0-F1
#
_entry.id   AF-A0A2E6IVW0-F1
#
_cell.length_a   1.000
_cell.length_b   1.000
_cell.length_c   1.000
_cell.angle_alpha   90.00
_cell.angle_beta   90.00
_cell.angle_gamma   90.00
#
_symmetry.space_group_name_H-M   'P 1'
#
loop_
_entity.id
_entity.type
_entity.pdbx_description
1 polymer ?
#
loop_
_entity_poly.entity_id
_entity_poly.type
_entity_poly.pdbx_seq_one_letter_code
_entity_poly.pdbx_strand_id
1 'polypeptide(L)' 'MLRLAFILHLFIGSTLAGSAVVAALVMGQDTLRPILIAAALGFAAAFPVTWMVTKKLYETR' A
#
# COMPACT_ATOMS: atom_id res chain seq x y z
N MET A 1 2.86 -18.91 3.23
CA MET A 1 3.19 -17.80 2.33
C MET A 1 1.93 -16.99 1.99
N LEU A 2 1.00 -17.54 1.20
CA LEU A 2 -0.20 -16.81 0.73
C LEU A 2 -1.11 -16.30 1.87
N ARG A 3 -1.44 -17.13 2.87
CA ARG A 3 -2.34 -16.71 3.97
C ARG A 3 -1.80 -15.53 4.77
N LEU A 4 -0.48 -15.53 5.05
CA LEU A 4 0.19 -14.43 5.74
C LEU A 4 0.32 -13.20 4.85
N ALA A 5 0.68 -13.40 3.57
CA ALA A 5 0.76 -12.32 2.58
C ALA A 5 -0.59 -11.60 2.41
N PHE A 6 -1.72 -12.32 2.35
CA PHE A 6 -3.05 -11.69 2.24
C PHE A 6 -3.40 -10.84 3.45
N ILE A 7 -3.14 -11.33 4.66
CA ILE A 7 -3.38 -10.56 5.89
C ILE A 7 -2.50 -9.31 5.88
N LEU A 8 -1.21 -9.46 5.62
CA LEU A 8 -0.27 -8.34 5.54
C LEU A 8 -0.64 -7.34 4.44
N HIS A 9 -1.06 -7.82 3.27
CA HIS A 9 -1.48 -6.96 2.15
C HIS A 9 -2.69 -6.10 2.51
N LEU A 10 -3.61 -6.61 3.32
CA LEU A 10 -4.80 -5.86 3.72
C LEU A 10 -4.40 -4.63 4.58
N PHE A 11 -3.47 -4.82 5.51
CA PHE A 11 -2.94 -3.72 6.34
C PHE A 11 -1.97 -2.82 5.57
N ILE A 12 -0.99 -3.39 4.87
CA ILE A 12 0.01 -2.64 4.09
C ILE A 12 -0.68 -1.88 2.96
N GLY A 13 -1.60 -2.51 2.23
CA GLY A 13 -2.35 -1.90 1.13
C GLY A 13 -3.19 -0.71 1.55
N SER A 14 -3.98 -0.87 2.61
CA SER A 14 -4.82 0.23 3.13
C SER A 14 -3.99 1.39 3.67
N THR A 15 -2.89 1.09 4.38
CA THR A 15 -1.99 2.14 4.90
C THR A 15 -1.24 2.88 3.80
N LEU A 16 -0.64 2.18 2.83
CA LEU A 16 0.10 2.82 1.73
C LEU A 16 -0.82 3.63 0.81
N ALA A 17 -2.01 3.11 0.50
CA ALA A 17 -3.03 3.85 -0.25
C ALA A 17 -3.47 5.11 0.52
N GLY A 18 -3.75 4.99 1.82
CA GLY A 18 -4.10 6.12 2.68
C GLY A 18 -2.99 7.18 2.74
N SER A 19 -1.73 6.78 2.92
CA SER A 19 -0.58 7.70 2.92
C SER A 19 -0.42 8.42 1.58
N ALA A 20 -0.65 7.74 0.46
CA ALA A 20 -0.60 8.37 -0.86
C ALA A 20 -1.73 9.40 -1.05
N VAL A 21 -2.94 9.10 -0.56
CA VAL A 21 -4.05 10.07 -0.54
C VAL A 21 -3.70 11.28 0.32
N VAL A 22 -3.14 11.09 1.51
CA VAL A 22 -2.68 12.20 2.37
C VAL A 22 -1.64 13.06 1.63
N ALA A 23 -0.68 12.43 0.96
CA ALA A 23 0.32 13.15 0.17
C ALA A 23 -0.33 13.98 -0.96
N ALA A 24 -1.32 13.44 -1.68
CA ALA A 24 -2.06 14.16 -2.71
C ALA A 24 -2.77 15.40 -2.14
N LEU A 25 -3.46 15.24 -1.01
CA LEU A 25 -4.16 16.34 -0.34
C LEU A 25 -3.20 17.43 0.14
N VAL A 26 -2.04 17.06 0.68
CA VAL A 26 -0.99 18.01 1.12
C VAL A 26 -0.41 18.80 -0.07
N MET A 27 -0.35 18.18 -1.26
CA MET A 27 0.05 18.86 -2.50
C MET A 27 -1.06 19.75 -3.10
N GLY A 28 -2.19 19.91 -2.42
CA GLY A 28 -3.34 20.69 -2.90
C GLY A 28 -4.15 19.98 -3.99
N GLN A 29 -3.97 18.67 -4.16
CA GLN A 29 -4.72 17.87 -5.13
C GLN A 29 -5.99 17.31 -4.49
N ASP A 30 -7.02 18.16 -4.41
CA ASP A 30 -8.29 17.92 -3.71
C ASP A 30 -9.40 17.36 -4.61
N THR A 31 -9.16 17.24 -5.92
CA THR A 31 -10.13 16.70 -6.86
C THR A 31 -10.14 15.16 -6.87
N LEU A 32 -11.27 14.57 -7.29
CA LEU A 32 -11.48 13.11 -7.29
C LEU A 32 -10.40 12.34 -8.07
N ARG A 33 -10.00 12.85 -9.24
CA ARG A 33 -9.09 12.14 -10.15
C ARG A 33 -7.68 11.96 -9.53
N PRO A 34 -7.00 13.01 -9.04
CA PRO A 34 -5.75 12.88 -8.32
C PRO A 34 -5.82 11.94 -7.11
N ILE A 35 -6.87 12.04 -6.31
CA ILE A 35 -7.04 11.20 -5.12
C ILE A 35 -7.13 9.72 -5.51
N LEU A 36 -7.92 9.38 -6.53
CA LEU A 36 -8.03 8.01 -7.03
C LEU A 36 -6.70 7.50 -7.60
N ILE A 37 -5.99 8.33 -8.36
CA ILE A 37 -4.67 7.96 -8.92
C ILE A 37 -3.68 7.71 -7.77
N ALA A 38 -3.63 8.59 -6.76
CA ALA A 38 -2.75 8.43 -5.62
C ALA A 38 -3.07 7.16 -4.82
N ALA A 39 -4.35 6.90 -4.54
CA ALA A 39 -4.79 5.68 -3.88
C ALA A 39 -4.40 4.42 -4.68
N ALA A 40 -4.62 4.44 -6.00
CA ALA A 40 -4.27 3.33 -6.88
C ALA A 40 -2.76 3.09 -6.94
N LEU A 41 -1.95 4.16 -6.98
CA LEU A 41 -0.49 4.07 -6.92
C LEU A 41 -0.01 3.51 -5.58
N GLY A 42 -0.57 3.97 -4.46
CA GLY A 42 -0.26 3.43 -3.14
C GLY A 42 -0.62 1.95 -3.01
N PHE A 43 -1.78 1.54 -3.54
CA PHE A 43 -2.18 0.14 -3.59
C PHE A 43 -1.28 -0.72 -4.49
N ALA A 44 -0.90 -0.21 -5.66
CA ALA A 44 0.02 -0.89 -6.57
C ALA A 44 1.41 -1.09 -5.92
N ALA A 45 1.91 -0.07 -5.21
CA ALA A 45 3.16 -0.14 -4.45
C ALA A 45 3.08 -1.12 -3.26
N ALA A 46 1.89 -1.39 -2.73
CA ALA A 46 1.74 -2.33 -1.62
C ALA A 46 2.00 -3.80 -2.02
N PHE A 47 1.86 -4.17 -3.29
CA PHE A 47 2.17 -5.53 -3.76
C PHE A 47 3.65 -5.92 -3.57
N PRO A 48 4.64 -5.17 -4.12
CA PRO A 48 6.05 -5.49 -3.91
C PRO A 48 6.46 -5.39 -2.44
N VAL A 49 5.94 -4.40 -1.70
CA VAL A 49 6.22 -4.25 -0.26
C VAL A 49 5.73 -5.45 0.53
N THR A 50 4.51 -5.92 0.27
CA THR A 50 3.97 -7.11 0.95
C THR A 50 4.81 -8.36 0.67
N TRP A 51 5.28 -8.54 -0.57
CA TRP A 51 6.15 -9.65 -0.94
C TRP A 51 7.48 -9.62 -0.18
N MET A 52 8.13 -8.45 -0.15
CA MET A 52 9.41 -8.27 0.57
C MET A 52 9.27 -8.55 2.07
N VAL A 53 8.22 -8.01 2.71
CA VAL A 53 7.95 -8.22 4.14
C VAL A 53 7.65 -9.68 4.43
N THR A 54 6.79 -10.32 3.62
CA THR A 54 6.43 -11.73 3.79
C THR A 54 7.65 -12.63 3.63
N LYS A 55 8.51 -12.37 2.62
CA LYS A 55 9.74 -13.14 2.40
C LYS A 55 10.66 -13.05 3.62
N LYS A 56 10.89 -11.84 4.13
CA LYS A 56 11.78 -11.61 5.29
C LYS A 56 11.26 -12.25 6.58
N LEU A 57 9.94 -12.21 6.79
CA LEU A 57 9.30 -12.87 7.94
C LEU A 57 9.44 -14.39 7.90
N TYR A 58 9.42 -14.98 6.70
CA TYR A 58 9.59 -16.41 6.53
C TYR A 58 11.04 -16.87 6.64
N GLU A 59 11.99 -16.07 6.17
CA GLU A 59 13.43 -16.37 6.23
C GLU A 59 14.00 -16.26 7.66
N THR A 60 13.35 -15.47 8.52
CA THR A 60 13.72 -15.35 9.94
C THR A 60 13.14 -16.48 10.80
N ARG A 61 12.39 -17.41 10.21
CA ARG A 61 11.69 -18.49 10.92
C ARG A 61 12.33 -19.84 10.66
#